data_AF-A0A3L6R3N3-F1
#
_entry.id   AF-A0A3L6R3N3-F1
#
_cell.length_a   1.000
_cell.length_b   1.000
_cell.length_c   1.000
_cell.angle_alpha   90.00
_cell.angle_beta   90.00
_cell.angle_gamma   90.00
#
_symmetry.space_group_name_H-M   'P 1'
#
loop_
_entity.id
_entity.type
_entity.pdbx_description
1 polymer ?
#
loop_
_entity_poly.entity_id
_entity_poly.type
_entity_poly.pdbx_seq_one_letter_code
_entity_poly.pdbx_strand_id
1 'polypeptide(L)'
;MAGDTASVGLLPLHVAVENTCLQKYLEDNLLPNREHPSYSKADIYKLIHLLCLPEMKIFLDTTRELAKHTSDLVDEVWNYIKDGKLVHAGVLLLAAQEHICLGSSSKKNGDSKPDGIATIVNRIADHFYTFDLETVQNKEELEQPHANIKYLLSALLLVNAISQAGKTLHEYIRVHSEVSHVDVLERVSWILKDFGFYPTEEGFDIGNLAYGSNQERYKDTLSACCREKERVLVPGPPFYE
;
A
#
# COMPACT_ATOMS: atom_id res chain seq x y z
N MET A 1 29.13 0.53 -22.79
CA MET A 1 29.15 -0.47 -21.71
C MET A 1 28.80 0.29 -20.43
N ALA A 2 27.50 0.49 -20.17
CA ALA A 2 27.03 1.15 -18.95
C ALA A 2 26.84 0.06 -17.90
N GLY A 3 27.61 0.13 -16.82
CA GLY A 3 27.56 -0.83 -15.74
C GLY A 3 26.24 -0.72 -15.00
N ASP A 4 25.54 -1.85 -14.90
CA ASP A 4 24.49 -2.09 -13.93
C ASP A 4 24.99 -1.70 -12.55
N THR A 5 24.48 -0.60 -12.01
CA THR A 5 24.52 -0.35 -10.58
C THR A 5 23.55 -1.33 -9.93
N ALA A 6 24.03 -2.56 -9.75
CA ALA A 6 23.32 -3.59 -9.00
C ALA A 6 22.92 -2.99 -7.64
N SER A 7 21.63 -3.06 -7.34
CA SER A 7 21.04 -2.80 -6.03
C SER A 7 21.54 -3.85 -5.04
N VAL A 8 22.81 -3.74 -4.63
CA VAL A 8 23.42 -4.66 -3.67
C VAL A 8 22.80 -4.39 -2.30
N GLY A 9 21.94 -5.31 -1.85
CA GLY A 9 21.51 -5.42 -0.45
C GLY A 9 20.17 -4.76 -0.06
N LEU A 10 19.32 -4.35 -1.01
CA LEU A 10 17.96 -3.90 -0.68
C LEU A 10 16.99 -5.09 -0.61
N LEU A 11 16.08 -5.07 0.37
CA LEU A 11 14.99 -6.05 0.46
C LEU A 11 14.10 -5.96 -0.79
N PRO A 12 13.60 -7.08 -1.33
CA PRO A 12 12.62 -7.05 -2.42
C PRO A 12 11.37 -6.26 -2.02
N LEU A 13 10.75 -5.57 -2.98
CA LEU A 13 9.55 -4.75 -2.73
C LEU A 13 8.43 -5.56 -2.06
N HIS A 14 8.15 -6.77 -2.55
CA HIS A 14 7.10 -7.62 -1.99
C HIS A 14 7.34 -7.93 -0.51
N VAL A 15 8.59 -8.18 -0.10
CA VAL A 15 8.94 -8.44 1.31
C VAL A 15 8.67 -7.21 2.17
N ALA A 16 8.94 -6.01 1.66
CA ALA A 16 8.65 -4.78 2.40
C ALA A 16 7.14 -4.53 2.53
N VAL A 17 6.36 -4.81 1.48
CA VAL A 17 4.90 -4.71 1.52
C VAL A 17 4.33 -5.73 2.52
N GLU A 18 4.79 -6.98 2.48
CA GLU A 18 4.39 -8.02 3.44
C GLU A 18 4.73 -7.64 4.88
N ASN A 19 5.96 -7.20 5.15
CA ASN A 19 6.36 -6.74 6.48
C ASN A 19 5.54 -5.53 6.97
N THR A 20 5.12 -4.66 6.07
CA THR A 20 4.22 -3.55 6.39
C THR A 20 2.84 -4.06 6.76
N CYS A 21 2.32 -5.06 6.03
CA CYS A 21 1.01 -5.65 6.29
C CYS A 21 0.95 -6.46 7.60
N LEU A 22 2.09 -7.01 8.05
CA LEU A 22 2.24 -7.71 9.33
C LEU A 22 2.36 -6.78 10.55
N GLN A 23 2.25 -5.46 10.37
CA GLN A 23 2.17 -4.58 11.52
C GLN A 23 0.86 -4.82 12.25
N LYS A 24 0.92 -4.97 13.58
CA LYS A 24 -0.23 -5.23 14.46
C LYS A 24 -1.44 -4.34 14.17
N TYR A 25 -1.20 -3.08 13.84
CA TYR A 25 -2.24 -2.13 13.44
C TYR A 25 -3.07 -2.61 12.23
N LEU A 26 -2.45 -3.24 11.24
CA LEU A 26 -3.13 -3.77 10.04
C LEU A 26 -3.60 -5.21 10.26
N GLU A 27 -2.74 -6.06 10.83
CA GLU A 27 -3.03 -7.48 11.06
C GLU A 27 -4.26 -7.67 11.97
N ASP A 28 -4.25 -7.06 13.16
CA ASP A 28 -5.30 -7.24 14.17
C ASP A 28 -6.65 -6.61 13.75
N ASN A 29 -6.62 -5.68 12.79
CA ASN A 29 -7.78 -4.85 12.46
C ASN A 29 -8.44 -5.13 11.12
N LEU A 30 -7.69 -5.68 10.15
CA LEU A 30 -8.11 -5.79 8.75
C LEU A 30 -7.78 -7.13 8.10
N LEU A 31 -7.01 -7.99 8.77
CA LEU A 31 -6.68 -9.34 8.32
C LEU A 31 -7.26 -10.39 9.28
N PRO A 32 -8.59 -10.44 9.52
CA PRO A 32 -9.14 -11.59 10.21
C PRO A 32 -8.87 -12.84 9.36
N ASN A 33 -8.41 -13.94 9.98
CA ASN A 33 -8.14 -15.27 9.39
C ASN A 33 -9.32 -15.80 8.56
N ARG A 34 -9.54 -15.26 7.36
CA ARG A 34 -10.61 -15.63 6.43
C ARG A 34 -9.99 -15.68 5.05
N GLU A 35 -10.19 -16.80 4.36
CA GLU A 35 -9.62 -17.07 3.04
C GLU A 35 -10.11 -16.07 1.97
N HIS A 36 -11.21 -15.35 2.23
CA HIS A 36 -11.70 -14.23 1.42
C HIS A 36 -12.31 -13.12 2.30
N PRO A 37 -11.54 -12.10 2.73
CA PRO A 37 -12.09 -11.00 3.49
C PRO A 37 -13.03 -10.17 2.61
N SER A 38 -14.33 -10.21 2.91
CA SER A 38 -15.30 -9.27 2.37
C SER A 38 -15.06 -7.90 3.00
N TYR A 39 -14.35 -7.03 2.31
CA TYR A 39 -14.17 -5.64 2.74
C TYR A 39 -15.47 -4.87 2.57
N SER A 40 -15.85 -4.12 3.61
CA SER A 40 -16.88 -3.10 3.55
C SER A 40 -16.27 -1.74 3.22
N LYS A 41 -17.12 -0.78 2.86
CA LYS A 41 -16.73 0.64 2.72
C LYS A 41 -16.03 1.16 3.99
N ALA A 42 -16.49 0.74 5.17
CA ALA A 42 -15.89 1.13 6.45
C ALA A 42 -14.47 0.56 6.60
N ASP A 43 -14.23 -0.68 6.16
CA ASP A 43 -12.90 -1.30 6.22
C ASP A 43 -11.89 -0.60 5.31
N ILE A 44 -12.34 -0.11 4.15
CA ILE A 44 -11.48 0.68 3.24
C ILE A 44 -11.05 1.99 3.87
N TYR A 45 -11.97 2.69 4.52
CA TYR A 45 -11.59 3.90 5.26
C TYR A 45 -10.73 3.56 6.48
N LYS A 46 -11.02 2.47 7.19
CA LYS A 46 -10.19 2.00 8.30
C LYS A 46 -8.75 1.77 7.84
N LEU A 47 -8.56 1.11 6.69
CA LEU A 47 -7.26 0.91 6.07
C LEU A 47 -6.54 2.23 5.82
N ILE A 48 -7.19 3.21 5.20
CA ILE A 48 -6.58 4.51 4.92
C ILE A 48 -6.17 5.21 6.22
N HIS A 49 -7.02 5.20 7.25
CA HIS A 49 -6.70 5.79 8.55
C HIS A 49 -5.51 5.11 9.22
N LEU A 50 -5.49 3.77 9.25
CA LEU A 50 -4.39 3.00 9.83
C LEU A 50 -3.07 3.26 9.11
N LEU A 51 -3.09 3.31 7.76
CA LEU A 51 -1.91 3.64 6.97
C LEU A 51 -1.38 5.07 7.24
N CYS A 52 -2.24 5.98 7.71
CA CYS A 52 -1.86 7.35 8.04
C CYS A 52 -1.39 7.53 9.50
N LEU A 53 -1.33 6.46 10.30
CA LEU A 53 -0.79 6.53 11.65
C LEU A 53 0.72 6.85 11.62
N PRO A 54 1.24 7.61 12.60
CA PRO A 54 2.67 7.91 12.69
C PRO A 54 3.57 6.68 12.66
N GLU A 55 3.12 5.58 13.27
CA GLU A 55 3.82 4.30 13.32
C GLU A 55 4.02 3.67 11.94
N MET A 56 3.09 3.92 10.99
CA MET A 56 3.18 3.40 9.63
C MET A 56 4.18 4.16 8.75
N LYS A 57 4.59 5.37 9.16
CA LYS A 57 5.46 6.25 8.37
C LYS A 57 6.74 5.55 7.93
N ILE A 58 7.45 4.89 8.84
CA ILE A 58 8.75 4.26 8.54
C ILE A 58 8.60 3.11 7.53
N PHE A 59 7.50 2.37 7.60
CA PHE A 59 7.19 1.27 6.69
C PHE A 59 6.81 1.78 5.29
N LEU A 60 6.00 2.84 5.23
CA LEU A 60 5.62 3.49 3.98
C LEU A 60 6.82 4.17 3.31
N ASP A 61 7.70 4.81 4.07
CA ASP A 61 8.91 5.43 3.52
C ASP A 61 9.90 4.38 3.00
N THR A 62 10.05 3.25 3.71
CA THR A 62 10.85 2.11 3.24
C THR A 62 10.28 1.52 1.95
N THR A 63 8.96 1.25 1.93
CA THR A 63 8.28 0.73 0.75
C THR A 63 8.39 1.69 -0.44
N ARG A 64 8.28 3.00 -0.20
CA ARG A 64 8.45 4.03 -1.23
C ARG A 64 9.85 4.00 -1.82
N GLU A 65 10.88 3.89 -0.99
CA GLU A 65 12.26 3.85 -1.46
C GLU A 65 12.51 2.64 -2.37
N LEU A 66 11.97 1.47 -2.00
CA LEU A 66 12.07 0.26 -2.83
C LEU A 66 11.25 0.37 -4.13
N ALA A 67 10.09 1.02 -4.06
CA ALA A 67 9.22 1.20 -5.23
C ALA A 67 9.89 2.05 -6.33
N LYS A 68 10.76 3.00 -5.97
CA LYS A 68 11.55 3.79 -6.94
C LYS A 68 12.40 2.95 -7.88
N HIS A 69 12.81 1.76 -7.43
CA HIS A 69 13.68 0.86 -8.17
C HIS A 69 12.93 -0.30 -8.84
N THR A 70 11.60 -0.27 -8.84
CA THR A 70 10.74 -1.34 -9.39
C THR A 70 10.02 -0.82 -10.65
N SER A 71 10.16 -1.51 -11.78
CA SER A 71 9.57 -1.09 -13.07
C SER A 71 8.07 -1.33 -13.19
N ASP A 72 7.54 -2.36 -12.50
CA ASP A 72 6.23 -2.93 -12.79
C ASP A 72 5.23 -2.77 -11.64
N LEU A 73 5.23 -1.58 -11.01
CA LEU A 73 4.37 -1.27 -9.85
C LEU A 73 2.87 -1.46 -10.14
N VAL A 74 2.42 -1.14 -11.36
CA VAL A 74 1.02 -1.31 -11.78
C VAL A 74 0.63 -2.79 -11.81
N ASP A 75 1.52 -3.65 -12.30
CA ASP A 75 1.31 -5.10 -12.33
C ASP A 75 1.34 -5.69 -10.92
N GLU A 76 2.25 -5.21 -10.07
CA GLU A 76 2.33 -5.64 -8.67
C GLU A 76 1.06 -5.29 -7.89
N VAL A 77 0.55 -4.05 -8.01
CA VAL A 77 -0.72 -3.65 -7.40
C VAL A 77 -1.87 -4.51 -7.92
N TRP A 78 -1.92 -4.75 -9.23
CA TRP A 78 -2.95 -5.61 -9.82
C TRP A 78 -2.87 -7.05 -9.31
N ASN A 79 -1.67 -7.62 -9.17
CA ASN A 79 -1.49 -8.97 -8.63
C ASN A 79 -2.01 -9.06 -7.20
N TYR A 80 -1.73 -8.05 -6.35
CA TYR A 80 -2.30 -8.02 -5.00
C TYR A 80 -3.83 -7.95 -5.00
N ILE A 81 -4.43 -7.15 -5.88
CA ILE A 81 -5.90 -7.06 -6.00
C ILE A 81 -6.47 -8.40 -6.48
N LYS A 82 -5.86 -9.01 -7.50
CA LYS A 82 -6.29 -10.30 -8.05
C LYS A 82 -6.22 -11.42 -7.00
N ASP A 83 -5.21 -11.40 -6.15
CA ASP A 83 -4.99 -12.39 -5.10
C ASP A 83 -5.81 -12.12 -3.82
N GLY A 84 -6.72 -11.14 -3.82
CA GLY A 84 -7.53 -10.79 -2.65
C GLY A 84 -6.78 -10.00 -1.56
N LYS A 85 -5.52 -9.63 -1.79
CA LYS A 85 -4.62 -8.96 -0.83
C LYS A 85 -4.80 -7.45 -0.82
N LEU A 86 -6.00 -6.98 -0.46
CA LEU A 86 -6.36 -5.56 -0.59
C LEU A 86 -5.55 -4.62 0.32
N VAL A 87 -5.15 -5.09 1.51
CA VAL A 87 -4.25 -4.35 2.42
C VAL A 87 -2.88 -4.12 1.76
N HIS A 88 -2.34 -5.14 1.08
CA HIS A 88 -1.05 -5.04 0.38
C HIS A 88 -1.13 -4.04 -0.77
N ALA A 89 -2.22 -4.10 -1.55
CA ALA A 89 -2.50 -3.13 -2.59
C ALA A 89 -2.58 -1.71 -2.01
N GLY A 90 -3.26 -1.49 -0.87
CA GLY A 90 -3.36 -0.19 -0.21
C GLY A 90 -2.03 0.36 0.27
N VAL A 91 -1.18 -0.47 0.86
CA VAL A 91 0.20 -0.11 1.24
C VAL A 91 0.98 0.37 0.02
N LEU A 92 0.99 -0.43 -1.06
CA LEU A 92 1.76 -0.11 -2.24
C LEU A 92 1.20 1.13 -2.98
N LEU A 93 -0.11 1.24 -3.11
CA LEU A 93 -0.80 2.39 -3.70
C LEU A 93 -0.46 3.69 -2.98
N LEU A 94 -0.47 3.70 -1.64
CA LEU A 94 -0.18 4.91 -0.87
C LEU A 94 1.33 5.21 -0.83
N ALA A 95 2.18 4.19 -0.67
CA ALA A 95 3.63 4.38 -0.61
C ALA A 95 4.21 4.85 -1.95
N ALA A 96 3.74 4.28 -3.06
CA ALA A 96 4.22 4.54 -4.40
C ALA A 96 3.26 5.38 -5.25
N GLN A 97 2.33 6.11 -4.62
CA GLN A 97 1.30 6.91 -5.29
C GLN A 97 1.89 7.80 -6.39
N GLU A 98 2.96 8.52 -6.09
CA GLU A 98 3.61 9.42 -7.05
C GLU A 98 4.14 8.65 -8.27
N HIS A 99 4.70 7.45 -8.09
CA HIS A 99 5.25 6.63 -9.18
C HIS A 99 4.18 5.88 -9.99
N ILE A 100 3.04 5.57 -9.37
CA ILE A 100 1.91 4.90 -10.04
C ILE A 100 1.06 5.92 -10.82
N CYS A 101 0.81 7.10 -10.24
CA CYS A 101 0.01 8.18 -10.82
C CYS A 101 0.77 9.01 -11.86
N LEU A 102 2.08 9.22 -11.67
CA LEU A 102 2.92 9.83 -12.70
C LEU A 102 3.37 8.73 -13.66
N GLY A 103 2.54 8.45 -14.67
CA GLY A 103 3.03 7.80 -15.88
C GLY A 103 4.25 8.58 -16.37
N SER A 104 5.45 7.98 -16.26
CA SER A 104 6.76 8.56 -16.59
C SER A 104 6.65 9.80 -17.49
N SER A 105 6.75 10.99 -16.89
CA SER A 105 6.64 12.22 -17.65
C SER A 105 7.81 12.31 -18.66
N SER A 106 7.49 12.78 -19.87
CA SER A 106 8.37 13.01 -21.01
C SER A 106 8.78 11.80 -21.86
N LYS A 107 7.93 11.47 -22.85
CA LYS A 107 8.41 11.26 -24.22
C LYS A 107 7.81 12.32 -25.13
N LYS A 108 8.68 12.97 -25.90
CA LYS A 108 8.40 14.05 -26.87
C LYS A 108 7.55 13.62 -28.09
N ASN A 109 6.92 12.45 -28.05
CA ASN A 109 6.20 11.87 -29.17
C ASN A 109 4.84 11.38 -28.70
N GLY A 110 3.78 12.16 -28.97
CA GLY A 110 2.39 11.77 -29.26
C GLY A 110 1.59 10.84 -28.33
N ASP A 111 2.18 9.79 -27.78
CA ASP A 111 1.51 8.80 -26.95
C ASP A 111 1.81 9.07 -25.47
N SER A 112 0.87 9.74 -24.80
CA SER A 112 0.85 9.77 -23.34
C SER A 112 0.66 8.33 -22.85
N LYS A 113 1.67 7.76 -22.19
CA LYS A 113 1.54 6.49 -21.47
C LYS A 113 0.30 6.60 -20.56
N PRO A 114 -0.62 5.62 -20.57
CA PRO A 114 -1.79 5.68 -19.73
C PRO A 114 -1.36 5.79 -18.26
N ASP A 115 -2.06 6.64 -17.51
CA ASP A 115 -1.94 6.73 -16.07
C ASP A 115 -2.01 5.31 -15.45
N GLY A 116 -1.08 4.98 -14.56
CA GLY A 116 -1.03 3.67 -13.92
C GLY A 116 -2.31 3.39 -13.13
N ILE A 117 -2.92 4.43 -12.54
CA ILE A 117 -4.22 4.30 -11.88
C ILE A 117 -5.32 3.96 -12.88
N ALA A 118 -5.41 4.67 -14.01
CA ALA A 118 -6.40 4.36 -15.05
C ALA A 118 -6.26 2.93 -15.56
N THR A 119 -5.02 2.44 -15.68
CA THR A 119 -4.73 1.04 -16.04
C THR A 119 -5.27 0.06 -14.99
N ILE A 120 -5.07 0.33 -13.69
CA ILE A 120 -5.60 -0.51 -12.61
C ILE A 120 -7.13 -0.49 -12.60
N VAL A 121 -7.75 0.69 -12.74
CA VAL A 121 -9.22 0.84 -12.80
C VAL A 121 -9.81 0.05 -13.97
N ASN A 122 -9.19 0.14 -15.15
CA ASN A 122 -9.63 -0.63 -16.32
C ASN A 122 -9.53 -2.14 -16.08
N ARG A 123 -8.45 -2.63 -15.45
CA ARG A 123 -8.31 -4.05 -15.10
C ARG A 123 -9.38 -4.52 -14.12
N ILE A 124 -9.73 -3.70 -13.12
CA ILE A 124 -10.82 -3.99 -12.19
C ILE A 124 -12.16 -4.06 -12.95
N ALA A 125 -12.41 -3.12 -13.86
CA ALA A 125 -13.64 -3.09 -14.67
C ALA A 125 -13.73 -4.28 -15.62
N ASP A 126 -12.65 -4.61 -16.33
CA ASP A 126 -12.60 -5.77 -17.23
C ASP A 126 -12.86 -7.06 -16.46
N HIS A 127 -12.22 -7.22 -15.28
CA HIS A 127 -12.42 -8.38 -14.42
C HIS A 127 -13.83 -8.43 -13.80
N PHE A 128 -14.48 -7.28 -13.63
CA PHE A 128 -15.88 -7.20 -13.24
C PHE A 128 -16.81 -7.68 -14.37
N TYR A 129 -16.57 -7.25 -15.61
CA TYR A 129 -17.37 -7.66 -16.77
C TYR A 129 -17.24 -9.15 -17.09
N THR A 130 -16.04 -9.72 -17.02
CA THR A 130 -15.85 -11.17 -17.21
C THR A 130 -16.64 -11.97 -16.19
N PHE A 131 -16.64 -11.49 -14.95
CA PHE A 131 -17.33 -12.14 -13.85
C PHE A 131 -18.87 -12.06 -13.99
N ASP A 132 -19.40 -10.89 -14.35
CA ASP A 132 -20.84 -10.71 -14.61
C ASP A 132 -21.31 -11.60 -15.79
N LEU A 133 -20.50 -11.72 -16.85
CA LEU A 133 -20.82 -12.58 -17.99
C LEU A 133 -20.83 -14.07 -17.64
N GLU A 134 -19.88 -14.54 -16.83
CA GLU A 134 -19.78 -15.93 -16.38
C GLU A 134 -20.94 -16.33 -15.45
N THR A 135 -21.41 -15.42 -14.59
CA THR A 135 -22.54 -15.65 -13.67
C THR A 135 -23.89 -15.71 -14.39
N VAL A 136 -24.08 -14.93 -15.46
CA VAL A 136 -25.27 -15.01 -16.32
C VAL A 136 -25.36 -16.37 -17.04
N GLN A 137 -24.20 -16.96 -17.37
CA GLN A 137 -24.11 -18.25 -18.06
C GLN A 137 -24.26 -19.44 -17.09
N ASN A 138 -23.78 -19.31 -15.84
CA ASN A 138 -23.75 -20.39 -14.85
C ASN A 138 -24.68 -20.08 -13.65
N LYS A 139 -25.96 -20.44 -13.76
CA LYS A 139 -27.03 -20.10 -12.79
C LYS A 139 -26.97 -20.76 -11.40
N GLU A 140 -25.97 -21.59 -11.09
CA GLU A 140 -26.05 -22.52 -9.93
C GLU A 140 -25.23 -22.17 -8.68
N GLU A 141 -24.43 -21.09 -8.67
CA GLU A 141 -23.66 -20.72 -7.45
C GLU A 141 -23.84 -19.23 -7.13
N LEU A 142 -24.84 -18.87 -6.31
CA LEU A 142 -25.23 -17.47 -6.09
C LEU A 142 -24.42 -16.73 -4.99
N GLU A 143 -23.71 -17.44 -4.10
CA GLU A 143 -23.05 -16.82 -2.94
C GLU A 143 -21.61 -16.35 -3.21
N GLN A 144 -20.79 -17.17 -3.89
CA GLN A 144 -19.43 -16.79 -4.30
C GLN A 144 -19.38 -15.55 -5.21
N PRO A 145 -20.30 -15.37 -6.19
CA PRO A 145 -20.23 -14.21 -7.06
C PRO A 145 -20.52 -12.88 -6.39
N HIS A 146 -21.36 -12.87 -5.37
CA HIS A 146 -21.66 -11.65 -4.64
C HIS A 146 -20.48 -11.18 -3.77
N ALA A 147 -19.68 -12.10 -3.22
CA ALA A 147 -18.47 -11.78 -2.46
C ALA A 147 -17.38 -11.16 -3.36
N ASN A 148 -17.18 -11.71 -4.56
CA ASN A 148 -16.21 -11.19 -5.53
C ASN A 148 -16.59 -9.80 -6.05
N ILE A 149 -17.87 -9.57 -6.34
CA ILE A 149 -18.37 -8.24 -6.73
C ILE A 149 -18.11 -7.20 -5.62
N LYS A 150 -18.44 -7.53 -4.36
CA LYS A 150 -18.17 -6.64 -3.22
C LYS A 150 -16.68 -6.35 -3.04
N TYR A 151 -15.84 -7.35 -3.23
CA TYR A 151 -14.38 -7.18 -3.19
C TYR A 151 -13.90 -6.21 -4.27
N LEU A 152 -14.32 -6.39 -5.53
CA LEU A 152 -13.92 -5.53 -6.64
C LEU A 152 -14.41 -4.08 -6.45
N LEU A 153 -15.62 -3.88 -5.93
CA LEU A 153 -16.13 -2.55 -5.57
C LEU A 153 -15.28 -1.89 -4.45
N SER A 154 -14.83 -2.69 -3.49
CA SER A 154 -13.96 -2.22 -2.40
C SER A 154 -12.56 -1.88 -2.90
N ALA A 155 -12.02 -2.67 -3.82
CA ALA A 155 -10.76 -2.39 -4.50
C ALA A 155 -10.84 -1.10 -5.32
N LEU A 156 -11.93 -0.92 -6.08
CA LEU A 156 -12.18 0.30 -6.85
C LEU A 156 -12.27 1.53 -5.94
N LEU A 157 -12.97 1.42 -4.80
CA LEU A 157 -13.05 2.49 -3.81
C LEU A 157 -11.67 2.87 -3.27
N LEU A 158 -10.85 1.88 -2.88
CA LEU A 158 -9.50 2.11 -2.37
C LEU A 158 -8.61 2.81 -3.40
N VAL A 159 -8.59 2.30 -4.63
CA VAL A 159 -7.80 2.88 -5.74
C VAL A 159 -8.24 4.32 -6.01
N ASN A 160 -9.54 4.58 -6.06
CA ASN A 160 -10.06 5.92 -6.31
C ASN A 160 -9.74 6.90 -5.18
N ALA A 161 -9.90 6.47 -3.92
CA ALA A 161 -9.59 7.29 -2.75
C ALA A 161 -8.10 7.67 -2.69
N ILE A 162 -7.20 6.71 -2.90
CA ILE A 162 -5.75 6.97 -2.90
C ILE A 162 -5.33 7.78 -4.14
N SER A 163 -5.95 7.56 -5.30
CA SER A 163 -5.67 8.37 -6.49
C SER A 163 -5.93 9.85 -6.25
N GLN A 164 -7.09 10.19 -5.67
CA GLN A 164 -7.52 11.57 -5.47
C GLN A 164 -6.86 12.22 -4.24
N ALA A 165 -6.89 11.55 -3.09
CA ALA A 165 -6.45 12.10 -1.82
C ALA A 165 -5.00 11.73 -1.46
N GLY A 166 -4.39 10.74 -2.13
CA GLY A 166 -3.13 10.12 -1.72
C GLY A 166 -1.96 11.09 -1.64
N LYS A 167 -1.89 12.10 -2.50
CA LYS A 167 -0.87 13.17 -2.40
C LYS A 167 -1.00 13.96 -1.11
N THR A 168 -2.22 14.41 -0.77
CA THR A 168 -2.50 15.16 0.46
C THR A 168 -2.28 14.30 1.70
N LEU A 169 -2.66 13.01 1.65
CA LEU A 169 -2.39 12.04 2.71
C LEU A 169 -0.88 11.81 2.89
N HIS A 170 -0.14 11.70 1.79
CA HIS A 170 1.32 11.55 1.82
C HIS A 170 2.00 12.78 2.46
N GLU A 171 1.62 13.99 2.05
CA GLU A 171 2.13 15.23 2.65
C GLU A 171 1.81 15.32 4.15
N TYR A 172 0.61 14.90 4.54
CA TYR A 172 0.21 14.81 5.94
C TYR A 172 1.15 13.88 6.74
N ILE A 173 1.31 12.62 6.31
CA ILE A 173 2.18 11.62 6.95
C ILE A 173 3.63 12.13 7.06
N ARG A 174 4.12 12.86 6.06
CA ARG A 174 5.49 13.39 6.04
C ARG A 174 5.73 14.40 7.16
N VAL A 175 4.78 15.33 7.35
CA VAL A 175 4.91 16.48 8.27
C VAL A 175 4.56 16.12 9.72
N HIS A 176 3.70 15.13 9.95
CA HIS A 176 3.06 14.89 11.24
C HIS A 176 3.47 13.56 11.88
N SER A 177 4.68 13.49 12.45
CA SER A 177 5.23 12.25 13.04
C SER A 177 4.94 12.02 14.54
N GLU A 178 4.33 12.98 15.25
CA GLU A 178 4.12 12.93 16.71
C GLU A 178 2.72 13.41 17.11
N VAL A 179 1.68 12.93 16.43
CA VAL A 179 0.28 13.34 16.68
C VAL A 179 -0.52 12.17 17.26
N SER A 180 -1.53 12.45 18.06
CA SER A 180 -2.37 11.40 18.65
C SER A 180 -3.17 10.66 17.57
N HIS A 181 -3.56 9.41 17.84
CA HIS A 181 -4.39 8.63 16.91
C HIS A 181 -5.75 9.28 16.64
N VAL A 182 -6.30 10.00 17.63
CA VAL A 182 -7.57 10.73 17.50
C VAL A 182 -7.41 11.90 16.52
N ASP A 183 -6.35 12.68 16.65
CA ASP A 183 -6.07 13.79 15.73
C ASP A 183 -5.81 13.30 14.30
N VAL A 184 -5.12 12.15 14.16
CA VAL A 184 -4.92 11.49 12.86
C VAL A 184 -6.26 11.11 12.26
N LEU A 185 -7.16 10.53 13.05
CA LEU A 185 -8.48 10.14 12.59
C LEU A 185 -9.26 11.34 12.06
N GLU A 186 -9.36 12.41 12.86
CA GLU A 186 -10.08 13.62 12.48
C GLU A 186 -9.49 14.25 11.23
N ARG A 187 -8.16 14.35 11.16
CA ARG A 187 -7.48 15.00 10.04
C ARG A 187 -7.60 14.21 8.76
N VAL A 188 -7.39 12.90 8.80
CA VAL A 188 -7.52 12.02 7.62
C VAL A 188 -8.98 11.96 7.16
N SER A 189 -9.93 11.90 8.09
CA SER A 189 -11.36 12.00 7.77
C SER A 189 -11.71 13.32 7.08
N TRP A 190 -11.14 14.43 7.54
CA TRP A 190 -11.33 15.73 6.89
C TRP A 190 -10.73 15.76 5.48
N ILE A 191 -9.51 15.24 5.29
CA ILE A 191 -8.88 15.14 3.96
C ILE A 191 -9.79 14.32 3.03
N LEU A 192 -10.24 13.15 3.46
CA LEU A 192 -11.11 12.29 2.64
C LEU A 192 -12.42 13.01 2.25
N LYS A 193 -13.04 13.73 3.18
CA LYS A 193 -14.27 14.50 2.93
C LYS A 193 -14.07 15.60 1.89
N ASP A 194 -12.92 16.27 1.90
CA ASP A 194 -12.57 17.31 0.93
C ASP A 194 -12.51 16.76 -0.52
N PHE A 195 -12.13 15.50 -0.66
CA PHE A 195 -12.16 14.76 -1.94
C PHE A 195 -13.47 14.00 -2.20
N GLY A 196 -14.54 14.26 -1.44
CA GLY A 196 -15.85 13.64 -1.65
C GLY A 196 -16.00 12.22 -1.09
N PHE A 197 -15.05 11.76 -0.27
CA PHE A 197 -15.11 10.47 0.42
C PHE A 197 -15.57 10.67 1.86
N TYR A 198 -16.73 10.08 2.19
CA TYR A 198 -17.34 10.21 3.51
C TYR A 198 -17.09 8.94 4.32
N PRO A 199 -16.07 8.90 5.20
CA PRO A 199 -15.93 7.84 6.21
C PRO A 199 -17.11 7.90 7.18
N THR A 200 -17.68 6.73 7.48
CA THR A 200 -18.84 6.60 8.39
C THR A 200 -18.43 6.99 9.81
N GLU A 201 -19.33 7.66 10.54
CA GLU A 201 -19.12 8.12 11.92
C GLU A 201 -19.21 7.01 12.99
N GLU A 202 -19.51 5.76 12.58
CA GLU A 202 -19.40 4.60 13.49
C GLU A 202 -17.93 4.42 13.87
N GLY A 203 -17.60 4.91 15.06
CA GLY A 203 -16.26 5.14 15.55
C GLY A 203 -15.33 3.95 15.30
N PHE A 204 -14.21 4.24 14.66
CA PHE A 204 -13.05 3.37 14.73
C PHE A 204 -12.69 3.23 16.22
N ASP A 205 -12.83 2.03 16.78
CA ASP A 205 -12.46 1.77 18.18
C ASP A 205 -10.93 1.77 18.31
N ILE A 206 -10.36 2.97 18.39
CA ILE A 206 -8.93 3.22 18.61
C ILE A 206 -8.49 2.70 19.98
N GLY A 207 -9.42 2.58 20.94
CA GLY A 207 -9.15 2.20 22.33
C GLY A 207 -8.64 0.77 22.52
N ASN A 208 -8.81 -0.10 21.52
CA ASN A 208 -8.34 -1.49 21.55
C ASN A 208 -7.09 -1.76 20.70
N LEU A 209 -6.43 -0.72 20.14
CA LEU A 209 -5.12 -0.88 19.52
C LEU A 209 -4.09 -1.15 20.62
N ALA A 210 -3.92 -2.42 20.98
CA ALA A 210 -2.99 -2.86 22.01
C ALA A 210 -1.60 -2.25 21.75
N TYR A 211 -1.20 -1.32 22.62
CA TYR A 211 0.08 -0.63 22.57
C TYR A 211 1.21 -1.64 22.86
N GLY A 212 1.58 -2.41 21.84
CA GLY A 212 2.64 -3.40 21.90
C GLY A 212 3.97 -2.70 21.68
N SER A 213 4.64 -2.36 22.78
CA SER A 213 6.01 -1.88 22.85
C SER A 213 6.99 -2.72 22.01
N ASN A 214 7.10 -2.41 20.71
CA ASN A 214 8.07 -3.00 19.78
C ASN A 214 8.94 -1.95 19.10
N GLN A 215 8.81 -0.67 19.46
CA GLN A 215 9.60 0.43 18.90
C GLN A 215 11.10 0.29 19.19
N GLU A 216 11.49 -0.37 20.30
CA GLU A 216 12.90 -0.65 20.61
C GLU A 216 13.49 -1.77 19.74
N ARG A 217 12.74 -2.85 19.51
CA ARG A 217 13.20 -3.99 18.69
C ARG A 217 13.40 -3.62 17.21
N TYR A 218 12.64 -2.63 16.73
CA TYR A 218 12.75 -2.11 15.36
C TYR A 218 13.95 -1.19 15.16
N LYS A 219 14.29 -0.36 16.15
CA LYS A 219 15.55 0.41 16.13
C LYS A 219 16.76 -0.51 16.09
N ASP A 220 16.72 -1.64 16.79
CA ASP A 220 17.79 -2.63 16.77
C ASP A 220 17.91 -3.36 15.44
N THR A 221 16.78 -3.72 14.81
CA THR A 221 16.78 -4.40 13.50
C THR A 221 17.25 -3.47 12.38
N LEU A 222 16.85 -2.20 12.40
CA LEU A 222 17.33 -1.19 11.46
C LEU A 222 18.80 -0.81 11.72
N SER A 223 19.21 -0.72 12.99
CA SER A 223 20.62 -0.53 13.38
C SER A 223 21.50 -1.70 12.94
N ALA A 224 21.00 -2.93 12.98
CA ALA A 224 21.70 -4.12 12.49
C ALA A 224 21.86 -4.09 10.96
N CYS A 225 20.81 -3.73 10.22
CA CYS A 225 20.90 -3.51 8.77
C CYS A 225 21.87 -2.38 8.38
N CYS A 226 21.94 -1.31 9.17
CA CYS A 226 22.91 -0.22 8.96
C CYS A 226 24.35 -0.61 9.33
N ARG A 227 24.57 -1.42 10.38
CA ARG A 227 25.92 -1.86 10.82
C ARG A 227 26.56 -2.88 9.88
N GLU A 228 25.75 -3.69 9.19
CA GLU A 228 26.28 -4.63 8.18
C GLU A 228 26.87 -3.88 6.95
N LYS A 229 26.38 -2.66 6.66
CA LYS A 229 26.97 -1.77 5.64
C LYS A 229 28.36 -1.25 6.01
N GLU A 230 28.66 -1.04 7.29
CA GLU A 230 29.98 -0.55 7.74
C GLU A 230 31.05 -1.64 7.76
N ARG A 231 30.67 -2.92 7.99
CA ARG A 231 31.64 -4.04 7.93
C ARG A 231 32.10 -4.38 6.52
N VAL A 232 31.26 -4.15 5.51
CA VAL A 232 31.59 -4.42 4.09
C VAL A 232 32.47 -3.32 3.48
N LEU A 233 32.67 -2.20 4.19
CA LEU A 233 33.47 -1.06 3.76
C LEU A 233 34.87 -0.96 4.40
N VAL A 234 35.30 -1.95 5.21
CA VAL A 234 36.69 -1.99 5.68
C VAL A 234 37.54 -2.63 4.58
N PRO A 235 38.46 -1.89 3.93
CA PRO A 235 39.38 -2.49 2.98
C PRO A 235 40.30 -3.46 3.71
N GLY A 236 40.48 -4.66 3.15
CA GLY A 236 41.44 -5.64 3.64
C GLY A 236 42.84 -5.03 3.77
N PRO A 237 43.69 -5.59 4.66
CA PRO A 237 45.00 -5.01 4.94
C PRO A 237 45.84 -4.96 3.66
N PRO A 238 46.69 -3.93 3.50
CA PRO A 238 47.55 -3.83 2.32
C PRO A 238 48.49 -5.04 2.28
N PHE A 239 48.44 -5.76 1.16
CA PHE A 239 49.48 -6.71 0.81
C PHE A 239 50.79 -5.93 0.65
N TYR A 240 51.75 -6.18 1.54
CA TYR A 240 53.14 -5.78 1.33
C TYR A 240 53.81 -6.88 0.50
N GLU A 241 54.46 -6.48 -0.59
CA GLU A 241 55.43 -7.28 -1.36
C GLU A 241 56.61 -7.75 -0.49
#